data_AF-A0A1G7QTF6-F1
#
_entry.id   AF-A0A1G7QTF6-F1
#
_cell.length_a   1.000
_cell.length_b   1.000
_cell.length_c   1.000
_cell.angle_alpha   90.00
_cell.angle_beta   90.00
_cell.angle_gamma   90.00
#
_symmetry.space_group_name_H-M   'P 1'
#
loop_
_entity.id
_entity.type
_entity.pdbx_description
1 polymer ?
#
loop_
_entity_poly.entity_id
_entity_poly.type
_entity_poly.pdbx_seq_one_letter_code
_entity_poly.pdbx_strand_id
1 'polypeptide(L)'
;MVQAAASSDAGTFLISLFVGRITDWYKKSEGYDGYLAEQDPGVRSVRAIYDYYKSNGISTVVMGASFRNTDQIKALAGCDNLTISPALLNEVLLPIERGLPFLRHGRIPFKRLGLKLRVR
;
A
#
# COMPACT_ATOMS: atom_id res chain seq x y z
N MET A 1 12.92 2.09 9.26
CA MET A 1 13.02 1.00 10.27
C MET A 1 12.91 1.51 11.69
N VAL A 2 13.82 2.38 12.17
CA VAL A 2 13.85 2.86 13.57
C VAL A 2 12.48 3.34 14.10
N GLN A 3 11.78 4.17 13.34
CA GLN A 3 10.46 4.67 13.73
C GLN A 3 9.40 3.56 13.83
N ALA A 4 9.47 2.55 12.96
CA ALA A 4 8.54 1.42 13.02
C ALA A 4 8.80 0.61 14.29
N ALA A 5 10.04 0.19 14.54
CA ALA A 5 10.41 -0.54 15.75
C ALA A 5 10.00 0.20 17.04
N ALA A 6 10.31 1.49 17.15
CA ALA A 6 9.89 2.29 18.30
C ALA A 6 8.36 2.37 18.44
N SER A 7 7.62 2.42 17.32
CA SER A 7 6.15 2.43 17.33
C SER A 7 5.57 1.08 17.78
N SER A 8 6.17 -0.05 17.37
CA SER A 8 5.74 -1.36 17.86
C SER A 8 6.06 -1.55 19.34
N ASP A 9 7.22 -1.10 19.81
CA ASP A 9 7.61 -1.17 21.22
C ASP A 9 6.65 -0.36 22.11
N ALA A 10 6.12 0.74 21.58
CA ALA A 10 5.08 1.55 22.23
C ALA A 10 3.67 0.90 22.20
N GLY A 11 3.51 -0.32 21.66
CA GLY A 11 2.23 -1.02 21.62
C GLY A 11 1.21 -0.41 20.66
N THR A 12 1.67 0.28 19.60
CA THR A 12 0.74 0.90 18.65
C THR A 12 -0.11 -0.14 17.93
N PHE A 13 -1.39 0.20 17.72
CA PHE A 13 -2.31 -0.68 16.99
C PHE A 13 -1.96 -0.78 15.50
N LEU A 14 -1.59 0.35 14.87
CA LEU A 14 -1.36 0.46 13.44
C LEU A 14 -0.32 1.53 13.15
N ILE A 15 0.51 1.29 12.13
CA ILE A 15 1.40 2.29 11.52
C ILE A 15 1.03 2.54 10.06
N SER A 16 1.04 3.81 9.65
CA SER A 16 0.80 4.23 8.26
C SER A 16 2.11 4.67 7.59
N LEU A 17 2.58 3.88 6.63
CA LEU A 17 3.87 4.10 5.97
C LEU A 17 3.66 4.80 4.62
N PHE A 18 4.28 5.97 4.45
CA PHE A 18 4.09 6.81 3.26
C PHE A 18 5.04 6.40 2.13
N VAL A 19 4.55 5.56 1.22
CA VAL A 19 5.31 5.01 0.08
C VAL A 19 5.75 6.13 -0.86
N GLY A 20 4.79 6.85 -1.44
CA GLY A 20 5.09 7.84 -2.47
C GLY A 20 5.89 9.04 -2.00
N ARG A 21 5.82 9.39 -0.71
CA ARG A 21 6.67 10.47 -0.15
C ARG A 21 8.13 10.07 -0.06
N ILE A 22 8.43 8.79 0.18
CA ILE A 22 9.79 8.27 0.11
C ILE A 22 10.25 8.33 -1.35
N THR A 23 9.43 7.88 -2.30
CA THR A 23 9.74 7.99 -3.74
C THR A 23 10.04 9.43 -4.17
N ASP A 24 9.21 10.39 -3.78
CA ASP A 24 9.41 11.82 -4.11
C ASP A 24 10.78 12.33 -3.64
N TRP A 25 11.19 11.94 -2.43
CA TRP A 25 12.46 12.36 -1.86
C TRP A 25 13.64 11.80 -2.65
N TYR A 26 13.61 10.50 -2.97
CA TYR A 26 14.67 9.83 -3.72
C TYR A 26 14.80 10.34 -5.15
N LYS A 27 13.66 10.55 -5.85
CA LYS A 27 13.66 11.19 -7.18
C LYS A 27 14.37 12.53 -7.17
N LYS A 28 14.05 13.37 -6.16
CA LYS A 28 14.66 14.69 -6.01
C LYS A 28 16.15 14.61 -5.67
N SER A 29 16.56 13.67 -4.83
CA SER A 29 17.96 13.55 -4.39
C SER A 29 18.87 12.93 -5.44
N GLU A 30 18.37 11.99 -6.23
CA GLU A 30 19.15 11.22 -7.21
C GLU A 30 19.01 11.74 -8.65
N GLY A 31 18.04 12.61 -8.91
CA GLY A 31 17.77 13.14 -10.25
C GLY A 31 17.09 12.14 -11.19
N TYR A 32 16.38 11.15 -10.65
CA TYR A 32 15.62 10.17 -11.45
C TYR A 32 14.15 10.58 -11.61
N ASP A 33 13.59 10.30 -12.79
CA ASP A 33 12.19 10.58 -13.10
C ASP A 33 11.21 9.51 -12.61
N GLY A 34 11.69 8.33 -12.22
CA GLY A 34 10.85 7.27 -11.69
C GLY A 34 11.61 5.99 -11.40
N TYR A 35 10.91 5.03 -10.78
CA TYR A 35 11.42 3.71 -10.44
C TYR A 35 10.45 2.65 -10.97
N LEU A 36 10.99 1.50 -11.35
CA LEU A 36 10.18 0.28 -11.45
C LEU A 36 9.64 -0.08 -10.07
N ALA A 37 8.44 -0.65 -9.99
CA ALA A 37 7.75 -0.88 -8.72
C ALA A 37 8.58 -1.66 -7.69
N GLU A 38 9.33 -2.67 -8.14
CA GLU A 38 10.22 -3.49 -7.31
C GLU A 38 11.48 -2.76 -6.81
N GLN A 39 11.88 -1.70 -7.52
CA GLN A 39 13.05 -0.87 -7.21
C GLN A 39 12.66 0.40 -6.46
N ASP A 40 11.36 0.72 -6.38
CA ASP A 40 10.86 1.91 -5.71
C ASP A 40 11.28 1.92 -4.23
N PRO A 41 11.97 2.97 -3.77
CA PRO A 41 12.52 3.00 -2.41
C PRO A 41 11.43 3.02 -1.33
N GLY A 42 10.25 3.58 -1.63
CA GLY A 42 9.09 3.52 -0.75
C GLY A 42 8.55 2.10 -0.62
N VAL A 43 8.41 1.39 -1.74
CA VAL A 43 7.97 -0.02 -1.76
C VAL A 43 8.94 -0.90 -0.96
N ARG A 44 10.25 -0.78 -1.24
CA ARG A 44 11.29 -1.54 -0.53
C ARG A 44 11.28 -1.26 0.97
N SER A 45 11.10 0.00 1.37
CA SER A 45 11.02 0.37 2.78
C SER A 45 9.83 -0.29 3.47
N VAL A 46 8.64 -0.29 2.84
CA VAL A 46 7.44 -0.90 3.44
C VAL A 46 7.59 -2.42 3.55
N ARG A 47 8.10 -3.09 2.50
CA ARG A 47 8.34 -4.54 2.56
C ARG A 47 9.31 -4.93 3.67
N ALA A 48 10.44 -4.22 3.78
CA ALA A 48 11.41 -4.50 4.84
C ALA A 48 10.79 -4.36 6.25
N ILE A 49 9.94 -3.36 6.47
CA ILE A 49 9.25 -3.18 7.75
C ILE A 49 8.19 -4.28 7.96
N TYR A 50 7.42 -4.61 6.92
CA TYR A 50 6.43 -5.68 6.96
C TYR A 50 7.06 -7.03 7.32
N ASP A 51 8.12 -7.41 6.60
CA ASP A 51 8.84 -8.67 6.82
C ASP A 51 9.44 -8.74 8.22
N TYR A 52 10.02 -7.64 8.71
CA TYR A 52 10.51 -7.53 10.08
C TYR A 52 9.36 -7.76 11.09
N TYR A 53 8.19 -7.14 10.88
CA TYR A 53 7.06 -7.29 11.79
C TYR A 53 6.55 -8.74 11.82
N LYS A 54 6.39 -9.36 10.65
CA LYS A 54 5.84 -10.72 10.55
C LYS A 54 6.82 -11.78 11.08
N SER A 55 8.10 -11.65 10.76
CA SER A 55 9.13 -12.58 11.25
C SER A 55 9.34 -12.52 12.76
N ASN A 56 9.07 -11.38 13.39
CA ASN A 56 9.22 -11.18 14.85
C ASN A 56 7.90 -11.28 15.62
N GLY A 57 6.80 -11.70 14.98
CA GLY A 57 5.49 -11.86 15.65
C GLY A 57 4.88 -10.53 16.15
N ILE A 58 5.26 -9.40 15.58
CA ILE A 58 4.75 -8.08 15.95
C ILE A 58 3.32 -7.92 15.39
N SER A 59 2.36 -7.67 16.27
CA SER A 59 0.93 -7.63 15.95
C SER A 59 0.44 -6.28 15.43
N THR A 60 1.23 -5.21 15.55
CA THR A 60 0.92 -3.89 14.99
C THR A 60 0.62 -4.01 13.50
N VAL A 61 -0.53 -3.47 13.08
CA VAL A 61 -0.97 -3.49 11.68
C VAL A 61 -0.07 -2.61 10.83
N VAL A 62 0.46 -3.15 9.74
CA VAL A 62 1.25 -2.40 8.77
C VAL A 62 0.34 -1.93 7.64
N MET A 63 0.16 -0.61 7.50
CA MET A 63 -0.68 -0.02 6.47
C MET A 63 0.14 0.82 5.48
N GLY A 64 0.19 0.38 4.22
CA GLY A 64 0.76 1.20 3.14
C GLY A 64 -0.14 2.39 2.80
N ALA A 65 0.45 3.58 2.61
CA ALA A 65 -0.28 4.82 2.32
C ALA A 65 0.51 5.76 1.41
N SER A 66 -0.15 6.86 0.99
CA SER A 66 0.47 7.95 0.20
C SER A 66 1.07 7.51 -1.14
N PHE A 67 0.40 6.62 -1.87
CA PHE A 67 0.82 6.12 -3.18
C PHE A 67 0.88 7.22 -4.26
N ARG A 68 1.73 7.03 -5.29
CA ARG A 68 1.81 7.87 -6.50
C ARG A 68 1.21 7.21 -7.73
N ASN A 69 1.24 5.88 -7.79
CA ASN A 69 0.75 5.12 -8.94
C ASN A 69 0.23 3.74 -8.49
N THR A 70 -0.46 3.06 -9.39
CA THR A 70 -1.04 1.74 -9.12
C THR A 70 -0.02 0.62 -8.99
N ASP A 71 1.18 0.78 -9.55
CA ASP A 71 2.21 -0.26 -9.49
C ASP A 71 2.82 -0.38 -8.09
N GLN A 72 2.96 0.73 -7.37
CA GLN A 72 3.31 0.71 -5.94
C GLN A 72 2.26 -0.04 -5.10
N ILE A 73 0.98 0.11 -5.42
CA ILE A 73 -0.13 -0.58 -4.74
C ILE A 73 -0.06 -2.08 -5.02
N LYS A 74 0.09 -2.47 -6.29
CA LYS A 74 0.20 -3.88 -6.70
C LYS A 74 1.41 -4.55 -6.07
N ALA A 75 2.56 -3.86 -6.02
CA ALA A 75 3.79 -4.36 -5.42
C ALA A 75 3.65 -4.62 -3.91
N LEU A 76 2.70 -3.96 -3.25
CA LEU A 76 2.40 -4.13 -1.82
C LEU A 76 1.09 -4.91 -1.57
N ALA A 77 0.55 -5.57 -2.59
CA ALA A 77 -0.57 -6.50 -2.41
C ALA A 77 -0.14 -7.63 -1.46
N GLY A 78 -0.91 -7.84 -0.39
CA GLY A 78 -0.57 -8.76 0.70
C GLY A 78 -0.15 -8.07 1.99
N CYS A 79 0.14 -6.76 1.97
CA CYS A 79 0.24 -5.96 3.19
C CYS A 79 -1.10 -5.98 3.96
N ASP A 80 -1.06 -5.84 5.30
CA ASP A 80 -2.26 -6.02 6.14
C ASP A 80 -3.41 -5.11 5.68
N ASN A 81 -3.10 -3.82 5.49
CA ASN A 81 -4.02 -2.81 4.98
C ASN A 81 -3.33 -1.91 3.96
N LEU A 82 -4.11 -1.33 3.06
CA LEU A 82 -3.68 -0.25 2.18
C LEU A 82 -4.69 0.91 2.23
N THR A 83 -4.22 2.14 2.43
CA THR A 83 -5.01 3.36 2.25
C THR A 83 -4.69 3.95 0.87
N ILE A 84 -5.70 3.90 -0.01
CA ILE A 84 -5.60 4.28 -1.42
C ILE A 84 -6.50 5.50 -1.66
N SER A 85 -6.01 6.49 -2.40
CA SER A 85 -6.82 7.65 -2.77
C SER A 85 -7.95 7.25 -3.73
N PRO A 86 -9.08 7.98 -3.77
CA PRO A 86 -10.17 7.66 -4.69
C PRO A 86 -9.73 7.58 -6.17
N ALA A 87 -8.82 8.46 -6.60
CA ALA A 87 -8.29 8.45 -7.96
C ALA A 87 -7.55 7.15 -8.29
N LEU A 88 -6.59 6.75 -7.46
CA LEU A 88 -5.82 5.52 -7.66
C LEU A 88 -6.68 4.27 -7.46
N LEU A 89 -7.70 4.32 -6.58
CA LEU A 89 -8.63 3.22 -6.40
C LEU A 89 -9.42 2.95 -7.68
N ASN A 90 -9.91 3.99 -8.34
CA ASN A 90 -10.61 3.86 -9.62
C ASN A 90 -9.71 3.23 -10.69
N GLU A 91 -8.43 3.65 -10.76
CA GLU A 91 -7.46 3.07 -11.70
C GLU A 91 -7.18 1.58 -11.45
N VAL A 92 -7.20 1.14 -10.18
CA VAL A 92 -7.00 -0.29 -9.83
C VAL A 92 -8.27 -1.12 -10.09
N LEU A 93 -9.47 -0.55 -9.87
CA LEU A 93 -10.74 -1.28 -10.01
C LEU A 93 -11.21 -1.40 -11.45
N LEU A 94 -11.06 -0.37 -12.29
CA LEU A 94 -11.54 -0.38 -13.68
C LEU A 94 -11.04 -1.58 -14.51
N PRO A 95 -9.77 -2.02 -14.42
CA PRO A 95 -9.30 -3.23 -15.08
C PRO A 95 -9.96 -4.52 -14.57
N ILE A 96 -10.26 -4.60 -13.28
CA ILE A 96 -10.93 -5.75 -12.65
C ILE A 96 -12.38 -5.83 -13.15
N GLU A 97 -13.05 -4.69 -13.23
CA GLU A 97 -14.43 -4.59 -13.69
C GLU A 97 -14.59 -4.95 -15.18
N ARG A 98 -13.60 -4.60 -16.02
CA ARG A 98 -13.59 -4.95 -17.46
C ARG A 98 -13.46 -6.46 -17.72
N GLY A 99 -12.93 -7.22 -16.77
CA GLY A 99 -12.85 -8.68 -16.83
C GLY A 99 -14.12 -9.41 -16.35
N LEU A 100 -15.10 -8.68 -15.82
CA LEU A 100 -16.33 -9.25 -15.25
C LEU A 100 -17.56 -8.88 -16.10
N PRO A 101 -18.25 -9.84 -16.74
CA PRO A 101 -19.39 -9.56 -17.63
C PRO A 101 -20.65 -9.03 -16.91
N PHE A 102 -20.60 -8.67 -15.62
CA PHE A 102 -21.79 -8.44 -14.79
C PHE A 102 -22.02 -7.00 -14.32
N LEU A 103 -21.18 -6.03 -14.67
CA LEU A 103 -21.35 -4.67 -14.17
C LEU A 103 -22.17 -3.81 -15.13
N ARG A 104 -23.48 -4.11 -15.23
CA ARG A 104 -24.42 -3.18 -15.86
C ARG A 104 -25.32 -2.41 -14.90
N HIS A 105 -25.53 -2.82 -13.64
CA HIS A 105 -26.42 -2.09 -12.72
C HIS A 105 -25.85 -1.98 -11.30
N GLY A 106 -25.03 -0.94 -11.05
CA GLY A 106 -25.16 -0.04 -9.92
C GLY A 106 -25.00 -0.50 -8.46
N ARG A 107 -24.67 -1.75 -8.11
CA ARG A 107 -24.32 -2.14 -6.73
C ARG A 107 -23.30 -3.27 -6.67
N ILE A 108 -22.12 -3.00 -6.11
CA ILE A 108 -21.09 -4.01 -5.85
C ILE A 108 -21.29 -4.55 -4.41
N PRO A 109 -21.51 -5.85 -4.20
CA PRO A 109 -21.35 -6.44 -2.88
C PRO A 109 -19.85 -6.70 -2.63
N PHE A 110 -19.25 -5.89 -1.76
CA PHE A 110 -17.82 -5.85 -1.39
C PHE A 110 -17.23 -7.15 -0.78
N LYS A 111 -17.98 -8.26 -0.75
CA LYS A 111 -17.64 -9.47 0.03
C LYS A 111 -16.71 -10.46 -0.66
N ARG A 112 -16.20 -10.22 -1.87
CA ARG A 112 -15.53 -11.27 -2.66
C ARG A 112 -14.01 -11.16 -2.86
N LEU A 113 -13.33 -10.19 -2.24
CA LEU A 113 -11.88 -9.99 -2.44
C LEU A 113 -10.99 -10.13 -1.20
N GLY A 114 -11.51 -10.41 -0.01
CA GLY A 114 -10.68 -10.56 1.20
C GLY A 114 -9.91 -9.30 1.64
N LEU A 115 -9.93 -8.21 0.85
CA LEU A 115 -9.37 -6.91 1.19
C LEU A 115 -10.33 -6.14 2.09
N LYS A 116 -9.93 -5.88 3.34
CA LYS A 116 -10.53 -4.83 4.18
C LYS A 116 -10.01 -3.47 3.71
N LEU A 117 -10.56 -2.97 2.61
CA LEU A 117 -10.29 -1.59 2.19
C LEU A 117 -11.16 -0.63 3.03
N ARG A 118 -10.54 0.15 3.91
CA ARG A 118 -11.22 1.25 4.61
C ARG A 118 -11.03 2.53 3.81
N VAL A 119 -12.01 2.88 2.99
CA VAL A 119 -12.13 4.21 2.38
C VAL A 119 -12.64 5.16 3.46
N ARG A 120 -11.92 6.27 3.72
CA ARG A 120 -12.44 7.42 4.47
C ARG A 120 -12.93 8.45 3.48
#